data_AF-A0A0Q9ABB6-F1
#
_entry.id   AF-A0A0Q9ABB6-F1
#
_cell.length_a   1.000
_cell.length_b   1.000
_cell.length_c   1.000
_cell.angle_alpha   90.00
_cell.angle_beta   90.00
_cell.angle_gamma   90.00
#
_symmetry.space_group_name_H-M   'P 1'
#
loop_
_entity.id
_entity.type
_entity.pdbx_description
1 polymer ?
#
loop_
_entity_poly.entity_id
_entity_poly.type
_entity_poly.pdbx_seq_one_letter_code
_entity_poly.pdbx_strand_id
1 'polypeptide(L)'
;MKLTPQELYTKLVDEDKIIGEKAEINFSLKNLIISIESRDTVGNLLQEWLKAWMMKEKIEFEENTNSQIFPDFYLDTHNKKIDLLEVKTFDYQNGPGFDLANFDSYCNSLLVNAYRIDSDYLIFAYEMNGSVITIKNVWLKKIWELSGPSGPYPIKVQEKKHIIYNIRPSVWYSERARFKPFSTKEEFLSALNETRYQYPPTRHVNGHWLQNVLKNYEEHTGISLDVK
;
A
#
# COMPACT_ATOMS: atom_id res chain seq x y z
N MET A 1 4.18 19.39 13.40
CA MET A 1 4.50 18.35 14.39
C MET A 1 4.85 17.10 13.61
N LYS A 2 5.98 16.48 13.92
CA LYS A 2 6.38 15.23 13.26
C LYS A 2 5.61 14.07 13.90
N LEU A 3 5.05 13.20 13.07
CA LEU A 3 4.39 11.96 13.50
C LEU A 3 4.96 10.79 12.71
N THR A 4 5.14 9.65 13.38
CA THR A 4 5.31 8.35 12.72
C THR A 4 3.99 7.90 12.06
N PRO A 5 4.02 6.92 11.14
CA PRO A 5 2.81 6.34 10.57
C PRO A 5 1.83 5.81 11.61
N GLN A 6 2.33 5.22 12.71
CA GLN A 6 1.51 4.70 13.79
C GLN A 6 0.82 5.82 14.58
N GLU A 7 1.53 6.90 14.89
CA GLU A 7 0.93 8.06 15.58
C GLU A 7 -0.08 8.78 14.68
N LEU A 8 0.20 8.90 13.37
CA LEU A 8 -0.75 9.43 12.40
C LEU A 8 -2.02 8.60 12.34
N TYR A 9 -1.90 7.27 12.32
CA TYR A 9 -3.05 6.36 12.37
C TYR A 9 -3.85 6.53 13.66
N THR A 10 -3.20 6.53 14.82
CA THR A 10 -3.87 6.70 16.12
C THR A 10 -4.59 8.04 16.20
N LYS A 11 -3.96 9.11 15.74
CA LYS A 11 -4.63 10.41 15.67
C LYS A 11 -5.84 10.40 14.74
N LEU A 12 -5.72 9.84 13.54
CA LEU A 12 -6.80 9.79 12.57
C LEU A 12 -7.99 8.91 13.02
N VAL A 13 -7.69 7.75 13.61
CA VAL A 13 -8.69 6.70 13.89
C VAL A 13 -9.21 6.77 15.32
N ASP A 14 -8.34 6.96 16.31
CA ASP A 14 -8.70 6.89 17.72
C ASP A 14 -9.13 8.26 18.27
N GLU A 15 -8.43 9.33 17.87
CA GLU A 15 -8.72 10.70 18.32
C GLU A 15 -9.80 11.38 17.44
N ASP A 16 -9.56 11.44 16.13
CA ASP A 16 -10.45 12.08 15.15
C ASP A 16 -11.66 11.21 14.79
N LYS A 17 -11.62 9.91 15.09
CA LYS A 17 -12.73 8.95 14.94
C LYS A 17 -13.35 8.93 13.54
N ILE A 18 -12.51 8.91 12.51
CA ILE A 18 -12.94 8.94 11.11
C ILE A 18 -13.82 7.76 10.68
N ILE A 19 -13.77 6.62 11.39
CA ILE A 19 -14.55 5.43 11.05
C ILE A 19 -16.03 5.68 11.35
N GLY A 20 -16.88 5.49 10.33
CA GLY A 20 -18.31 5.77 10.37
C GLY A 20 -18.69 7.14 9.81
N GLU A 21 -17.71 8.04 9.63
CA GLU A 21 -17.93 9.36 9.06
C GLU A 21 -18.29 9.29 7.56
N LYS A 22 -18.98 10.33 7.12
CA LYS A 22 -19.55 10.44 5.77
C LYS A 22 -18.90 11.57 4.99
N ALA A 23 -18.72 11.33 3.70
CA ALA A 23 -18.32 12.32 2.72
C ALA A 23 -19.26 12.27 1.52
N GLU A 24 -19.33 13.37 0.78
CA GLU A 24 -20.06 13.48 -0.48
C GLU A 24 -19.17 14.14 -1.53
N ILE A 25 -19.28 13.66 -2.77
CA ILE A 25 -18.59 14.26 -3.90
C ILE A 25 -19.59 15.07 -4.70
N ASN A 26 -19.42 16.38 -4.71
CA ASN A 26 -20.22 17.30 -5.52
C ASN A 26 -19.34 18.01 -6.53
N PHE A 27 -19.76 18.02 -7.80
CA PHE A 27 -19.14 18.81 -8.85
C PHE A 27 -20.04 20.01 -9.15
N SER A 28 -19.47 21.22 -9.05
CA SER A 28 -20.17 22.47 -9.31
C SER A 28 -19.58 23.17 -10.52
N LEU A 29 -20.45 23.56 -11.47
CA LEU A 29 -20.08 24.37 -12.62
C LEU A 29 -21.21 25.35 -12.96
N LYS A 30 -20.88 26.66 -12.91
CA LYS A 30 -21.85 27.76 -13.01
C LYS A 30 -22.95 27.63 -11.95
N ASN A 31 -24.20 27.45 -12.39
CA ASN A 31 -25.39 27.33 -11.55
C ASN A 31 -25.90 25.88 -11.43
N LEU A 32 -25.09 24.89 -11.83
CA LEU A 32 -25.42 23.48 -11.70
C LEU A 32 -24.47 22.80 -10.73
N ILE A 33 -25.03 22.03 -9.80
CA ILE A 33 -24.31 21.13 -8.91
C ILE A 33 -24.84 19.72 -9.19
N ILE A 34 -23.93 18.78 -9.41
CA ILE A 34 -24.25 17.36 -9.53
C ILE A 34 -23.52 16.59 -8.45
N SER A 35 -24.15 15.55 -7.93
CA SER A 35 -23.50 14.59 -7.05
C SER A 35 -22.90 13.46 -7.87
N ILE A 36 -21.69 13.04 -7.51
CA ILE A 36 -20.94 12.02 -8.25
C ILE A 36 -21.15 10.67 -7.57
N GLU A 37 -21.66 9.71 -8.34
CA GLU A 37 -21.92 8.34 -7.89
C GLU A 37 -20.87 7.33 -8.42
N SER A 38 -19.87 7.80 -9.16
CA SER A 38 -18.76 6.97 -9.62
C SER A 38 -17.75 6.73 -8.50
N ARG A 39 -17.23 5.50 -8.44
CA ARG A 39 -16.20 5.06 -7.49
C ARG A 39 -14.78 5.38 -7.94
N ASP A 40 -14.59 5.67 -9.22
CA ASP A 40 -13.26 5.76 -9.85
C ASP A 40 -12.38 6.88 -9.24
N THR A 41 -13.01 7.92 -8.69
CA THR A 41 -12.32 9.10 -8.13
C THR A 41 -12.13 9.03 -6.61
N VAL A 42 -12.81 8.11 -5.92
CA VAL A 42 -12.84 8.08 -4.44
C VAL A 42 -11.44 7.93 -3.85
N GLY A 43 -10.59 7.09 -4.46
CA GLY A 43 -9.23 6.87 -3.97
C GLY A 43 -8.38 8.13 -3.98
N ASN A 44 -8.33 8.82 -5.12
CA ASN A 44 -7.58 10.07 -5.26
C ASN A 44 -8.12 11.15 -4.30
N LEU A 45 -9.45 11.23 -4.15
CA LEU A 45 -10.08 12.21 -3.26
C LEU A 45 -9.76 11.95 -1.79
N LEU A 46 -9.73 10.69 -1.33
CA LEU A 46 -9.36 10.37 0.05
C LEU A 46 -7.88 10.65 0.32
N GLN A 47 -6.99 10.45 -0.65
CA GLN A 47 -5.57 10.81 -0.54
C GLN A 47 -5.37 12.34 -0.45
N GLU A 48 -6.03 13.12 -1.32
CA GLU A 48 -6.01 14.59 -1.24
C GLU A 48 -6.65 15.10 0.05
N TRP A 49 -7.72 14.45 0.51
CA TRP A 49 -8.34 14.78 1.79
C TRP A 49 -7.39 14.51 2.96
N LEU A 50 -6.69 13.38 2.99
CA LEU A 50 -5.72 13.05 4.03
C LEU A 50 -4.61 14.10 4.09
N LYS A 51 -4.10 14.54 2.94
CA LYS A 51 -3.15 15.64 2.85
C LYS A 51 -3.70 16.93 3.47
N ALA A 52 -4.91 17.34 3.08
CA ALA A 52 -5.54 18.54 3.63
C ALA A 52 -5.76 18.43 5.15
N TRP A 53 -6.12 17.24 5.62
CA TRP A 53 -6.25 16.93 7.05
C TRP A 53 -4.90 17.04 7.77
N MET A 54 -3.83 16.44 7.25
CA MET A 54 -2.48 16.56 7.81
C MET A 54 -2.03 18.03 7.91
N MET A 55 -2.29 18.84 6.88
CA MET A 55 -1.99 20.28 6.89
C MET A 55 -2.78 21.02 7.98
N LYS A 56 -4.08 20.72 8.11
CA LYS A 56 -4.95 21.32 9.13
C LYS A 56 -4.47 20.98 10.55
N GLU A 57 -4.09 19.73 10.78
CA GLU A 57 -3.53 19.24 12.04
C GLU A 57 -2.06 19.65 12.25
N LYS A 58 -1.50 20.44 11.31
CA LYS A 58 -0.11 20.91 11.32
C LYS A 58 0.90 19.75 11.45
N ILE A 59 0.57 18.59 10.87
CA ILE A 59 1.47 17.44 10.75
C ILE A 59 2.51 17.78 9.68
N GLU A 60 3.77 17.47 9.98
CA GLU A 60 4.88 17.65 9.06
C GLU A 60 4.95 16.45 8.11
N PHE A 61 5.00 16.71 6.80
CA PHE A 61 5.15 15.69 5.76
C PHE A 61 5.65 16.34 4.46
N GLU A 62 6.17 15.51 3.56
CA GLU A 62 6.41 15.86 2.16
C GLU A 62 5.69 14.90 1.22
N GLU A 63 5.10 15.43 0.16
CA GLU A 63 4.54 14.62 -0.93
C GLU A 63 5.63 14.14 -1.87
N ASN A 64 5.43 12.95 -2.42
CA ASN A 64 6.25 12.51 -3.53
C ASN A 64 5.85 13.26 -4.80
N THR A 65 6.80 13.99 -5.38
CA THR A 65 6.59 14.78 -6.59
C THR A 65 6.33 13.94 -7.83
N ASN A 66 6.60 12.62 -7.76
CA ASN A 66 6.22 11.68 -8.79
C ASN A 66 5.17 10.70 -8.25
N SER A 67 3.91 10.95 -8.57
CA SER A 67 2.76 10.11 -8.17
C SER A 67 2.78 8.69 -8.74
N GLN A 68 3.67 8.39 -9.70
CA GLN A 68 3.88 7.03 -10.20
C GLN A 68 4.91 6.25 -9.36
N ILE A 69 5.56 6.89 -8.39
CA ILE A 69 6.62 6.32 -7.58
C ILE A 69 6.21 6.31 -6.11
N PHE A 70 6.38 5.14 -5.51
CA PHE A 70 6.24 4.90 -4.08
C PHE A 70 7.27 5.66 -3.21
N PRO A 71 6.92 6.14 -1.99
CA PRO A 71 5.57 6.19 -1.39
C PRO A 71 4.79 7.44 -1.81
N ASP A 72 3.52 7.55 -1.41
CA ASP A 72 2.72 8.78 -1.53
C ASP A 72 3.25 9.93 -0.64
N PHE A 73 3.55 9.65 0.63
CA PHE A 73 4.01 10.65 1.61
C PHE A 73 5.28 10.20 2.35
N TYR A 74 6.16 11.16 2.60
CA TYR A 74 7.28 11.05 3.53
C TYR A 74 6.89 11.78 4.83
N LEU A 75 6.67 11.06 5.92
CA LEU A 75 6.36 11.69 7.22
C LEU A 75 7.63 12.15 7.96
N ASP A 76 8.80 11.67 7.54
CA ASP A 76 10.10 12.24 7.90
C ASP A 76 10.67 13.05 6.73
N THR A 77 10.64 14.37 6.87
CA THR A 77 11.14 15.34 5.88
C THR A 77 12.67 15.40 5.82
N HIS A 78 13.35 14.96 6.88
CA HIS A 78 14.80 14.93 6.98
C HIS A 78 15.39 13.60 6.50
N ASN A 79 14.65 12.49 6.67
CA ASN A 79 15.07 11.16 6.24
C ASN A 79 13.97 10.42 5.46
N LYS A 80 14.01 10.59 4.13
CA LYS A 80 13.10 9.95 3.16
C LYS A 80 13.29 8.43 2.98
N LYS A 81 13.92 7.76 3.94
CA LYS A 81 14.09 6.30 3.99
C LYS A 81 13.33 5.65 5.13
N ILE A 82 12.74 6.43 6.03
CA ILE A 82 11.92 5.97 7.15
C ILE A 82 10.56 6.66 7.10
N ASP A 83 9.60 6.15 7.87
CA ASP A 83 8.25 6.72 8.00
C ASP A 83 7.56 6.98 6.64
N LEU A 84 7.73 6.02 5.73
CA LEU A 84 7.18 6.02 4.37
C LEU A 84 5.71 5.60 4.43
N LEU A 85 4.80 6.44 3.94
CA LEU A 85 3.37 6.20 4.01
C LEU A 85 2.74 6.13 2.61
N GLU A 86 2.14 4.99 2.30
CA GLU A 86 1.36 4.75 1.09
C GLU A 86 -0.13 4.71 1.42
N VAL A 87 -0.95 5.37 0.61
CA VAL A 87 -2.40 5.36 0.78
C VAL A 87 -3.03 4.38 -0.20
N LYS A 88 -3.91 3.52 0.31
CA LYS A 88 -4.77 2.66 -0.52
C LYS A 88 -6.22 2.82 -0.12
N THR A 89 -7.09 2.59 -1.08
CA THR A 89 -8.53 2.64 -0.85
C THR A 89 -9.22 1.50 -1.59
N PHE A 90 -10.34 1.02 -1.05
CA PHE A 90 -11.20 0.09 -1.75
C PHE A 90 -12.65 0.16 -1.27
N ASP A 91 -13.56 -0.25 -2.16
CA ASP A 91 -14.95 -0.46 -1.82
C ASP A 91 -15.08 -1.73 -0.97
N TYR A 92 -15.48 -1.57 0.29
CA TYR A 92 -15.61 -2.62 1.29
C TYR A 92 -16.49 -3.78 0.83
N GLN A 93 -17.53 -3.51 0.02
CA GLN A 93 -18.44 -4.53 -0.49
C GLN A 93 -17.79 -5.36 -1.60
N ASN A 94 -16.88 -4.77 -2.38
CA ASN A 94 -16.21 -5.42 -3.51
C ASN A 94 -14.85 -6.02 -3.13
N GLY A 95 -14.33 -5.70 -1.95
CA GLY A 95 -13.02 -6.15 -1.46
C GLY A 95 -11.85 -5.41 -2.10
N PRO A 96 -10.60 -5.75 -1.70
CA PRO A 96 -9.42 -4.96 -2.06
C PRO A 96 -9.05 -5.14 -3.54
N GLY A 97 -9.53 -4.19 -4.35
CA GLY A 97 -9.32 -4.11 -5.80
C GLY A 97 -8.04 -3.41 -6.22
N PHE A 98 -7.31 -2.76 -5.30
CA PHE A 98 -6.07 -2.03 -5.59
C PHE A 98 -4.87 -2.96 -5.86
N ASP A 99 -3.85 -2.41 -6.48
CA ASP A 99 -2.53 -3.03 -6.63
C ASP A 99 -1.61 -2.59 -5.49
N LEU A 100 -0.79 -3.51 -4.97
CA LEU A 100 0.22 -3.18 -3.96
C LEU A 100 1.43 -2.49 -4.59
N ALA A 101 1.91 -3.04 -5.71
CA ALA A 101 2.93 -2.46 -6.58
C ALA A 101 2.99 -3.22 -7.91
N ASN A 102 3.60 -2.64 -8.94
CA ASN A 102 4.04 -3.40 -10.11
C ASN A 102 5.15 -4.38 -9.70
N PHE A 103 5.03 -5.64 -10.11
CA PHE A 103 5.92 -6.72 -9.64
C PHE A 103 7.38 -6.48 -10.01
N ASP A 104 7.67 -6.24 -11.29
CA ASP A 104 9.05 -6.05 -11.76
C ASP A 104 9.64 -4.76 -11.21
N SER A 105 8.89 -3.65 -11.24
CA SER A 105 9.34 -2.38 -10.66
C SER A 105 9.63 -2.50 -9.17
N TYR A 106 8.77 -3.18 -8.41
CA TYR A 106 8.97 -3.38 -6.98
C TYR A 106 10.22 -4.22 -6.71
N CYS A 107 10.35 -5.39 -7.33
CA CYS A 107 11.52 -6.25 -7.16
C CYS A 107 12.84 -5.57 -7.56
N ASN A 108 12.82 -4.78 -8.63
CA ASN A 108 14.00 -4.01 -9.04
C ASN A 108 14.31 -2.87 -8.06
N SER A 109 13.28 -2.22 -7.51
CA SER A 109 13.47 -1.15 -6.52
C SER A 109 14.11 -1.66 -5.24
N LEU A 110 13.82 -2.91 -4.83
CA LEU A 110 14.43 -3.51 -3.64
C LEU A 110 15.93 -3.77 -3.79
N LEU A 111 16.48 -3.83 -5.01
CA LEU A 111 17.93 -3.97 -5.20
C LEU A 111 18.71 -2.72 -4.80
N VAL A 112 18.05 -1.57 -4.77
CA VAL A 112 18.68 -0.26 -4.52
C VAL A 112 18.10 0.45 -3.29
N ASN A 113 16.83 0.20 -2.97
CA ASN A 113 16.05 0.85 -1.92
C ASN A 113 15.30 -0.19 -1.09
N ALA A 114 15.98 -1.23 -0.60
CA ALA A 114 15.35 -2.34 0.12
C ALA A 114 14.59 -1.90 1.39
N TYR A 115 14.99 -0.79 2.01
CA TYR A 115 14.29 -0.19 3.16
C TYR A 115 12.79 0.09 2.90
N ARG A 116 12.37 0.22 1.63
CA ARG A 116 10.96 0.40 1.23
C ARG A 116 10.08 -0.80 1.57
N ILE A 117 10.65 -1.95 1.91
CA ILE A 117 9.85 -3.06 2.44
C ILE A 117 9.14 -2.68 3.74
N ASP A 118 9.75 -1.79 4.55
CA ASP A 118 9.24 -1.38 5.87
C ASP A 118 8.18 -0.29 5.82
N SER A 119 7.72 0.08 4.64
CA SER A 119 6.74 1.14 4.52
C SER A 119 5.36 0.75 5.04
N ASP A 120 4.63 1.76 5.49
CA ASP A 120 3.29 1.63 6.04
C ASP A 120 2.25 1.97 4.99
N TYR A 121 1.23 1.12 4.91
CA TYR A 121 0.08 1.28 4.05
C TYR A 121 -1.10 1.71 4.92
N LEU A 122 -1.56 2.94 4.74
CA LEU A 122 -2.80 3.44 5.33
C LEU A 122 -3.95 3.18 4.37
N ILE A 123 -4.88 2.32 4.79
CA ILE A 123 -5.88 1.73 3.89
C ILE A 123 -7.27 2.14 4.33
N PHE A 124 -7.99 2.87 3.49
CA PHE A 124 -9.39 3.21 3.71
C PHE A 124 -10.31 2.20 3.00
N ALA A 125 -11.12 1.48 3.78
CA ALA A 125 -12.30 0.81 3.25
C ALA A 125 -13.47 1.79 3.29
N TYR A 126 -14.07 2.05 2.14
CA TYR A 126 -15.28 2.85 2.04
C TYR A 126 -16.46 2.03 1.54
N GLU A 127 -17.67 2.51 1.79
CA GLU A 127 -18.90 2.03 1.18
C GLU A 127 -19.59 3.22 0.53
N MET A 128 -20.12 3.02 -0.68
CA MET A 128 -20.78 4.09 -1.43
C MET A 128 -22.24 3.73 -1.69
N ASN A 129 -23.15 4.60 -1.25
CA ASN A 129 -24.59 4.50 -1.50
C ASN A 129 -25.08 5.82 -2.14
N GLY A 130 -25.46 5.76 -3.42
CA GLY A 130 -25.60 6.97 -4.24
C GLY A 130 -24.27 7.73 -4.28
N SER A 131 -24.30 9.01 -3.91
CA SER A 131 -23.12 9.87 -3.81
C SER A 131 -22.47 9.91 -2.42
N VAL A 132 -23.07 9.25 -1.42
CA VAL A 132 -22.59 9.27 -0.04
C VAL A 132 -21.56 8.17 0.15
N ILE A 133 -20.37 8.56 0.57
CA ILE A 133 -19.25 7.69 0.91
C ILE A 133 -19.18 7.59 2.42
N THR A 134 -19.17 6.39 2.96
CA THR A 134 -18.97 6.14 4.40
C THR A 134 -17.66 5.41 4.61
N ILE A 135 -16.80 5.90 5.51
CA ILE A 135 -15.57 5.20 5.89
C ILE A 135 -15.96 4.02 6.78
N LYS A 136 -15.79 2.80 6.28
CA LYS A 136 -16.16 1.58 6.99
C LYS A 136 -15.06 1.10 7.91
N ASN A 137 -13.82 1.29 7.50
CA ASN A 137 -12.66 0.93 8.31
C ASN A 137 -11.41 1.63 7.78
N VAL A 138 -10.40 1.72 8.65
CA VAL A 138 -9.05 2.17 8.30
C VAL A 138 -8.07 1.17 8.89
N TRP A 139 -7.05 0.78 8.13
CA TRP A 139 -5.95 -0.06 8.63
C TRP A 139 -4.61 0.60 8.39
N LEU A 140 -3.67 0.35 9.29
CA LEU A 140 -2.24 0.55 9.06
C LEU A 140 -1.56 -0.82 8.97
N LYS A 141 -0.90 -1.10 7.86
CA LYS A 141 -0.32 -2.41 7.57
C LYS A 141 0.99 -2.32 6.80
N LYS A 142 1.81 -3.35 6.93
CA LYS A 142 2.99 -3.58 6.07
C LYS A 142 2.60 -4.38 4.84
N ILE A 143 3.40 -4.28 3.76
CA ILE A 143 3.09 -4.97 2.49
C ILE A 143 2.98 -6.50 2.66
N TRP A 144 3.77 -7.10 3.56
CA TRP A 144 3.71 -8.53 3.83
C TRP A 144 2.40 -8.93 4.55
N GLU A 145 1.84 -8.06 5.39
CA GLU A 145 0.55 -8.29 6.04
C GLU A 145 -0.64 -8.12 5.09
N LEU A 146 -0.43 -7.54 3.91
CA LEU A 146 -1.45 -7.35 2.87
C LEU A 146 -1.35 -8.35 1.75
N SER A 147 -0.18 -8.92 1.52
CA SER A 147 0.08 -9.94 0.50
C SER A 147 0.08 -11.33 1.13
N GLY A 148 -0.11 -12.34 0.31
CA GLY A 148 -0.08 -13.74 0.74
C GLY A 148 0.08 -14.66 -0.45
N PRO A 149 0.19 -15.97 -0.21
CA PRO A 149 0.32 -16.94 -1.27
C PRO A 149 -0.94 -17.03 -2.14
N SER A 150 -0.76 -17.55 -3.34
CA SER A 150 -1.86 -17.86 -4.25
C SER A 150 -1.70 -19.27 -4.81
N GLY A 151 -2.70 -19.74 -5.54
CA GLY A 151 -2.63 -21.05 -6.19
C GLY A 151 -1.46 -21.17 -7.18
N PRO A 152 -1.33 -20.25 -8.17
CA PRO A 152 -0.31 -20.36 -9.21
C PRO A 152 1.11 -19.96 -8.80
N TYR A 153 1.24 -18.99 -7.88
CA TYR A 153 2.52 -18.41 -7.49
C TYR A 153 2.65 -18.29 -5.97
N PRO A 154 3.88 -18.37 -5.42
CA PRO A 154 4.17 -18.18 -3.99
C PRO A 154 3.67 -16.85 -3.42
N ILE A 155 3.51 -15.82 -4.26
CA ILE A 155 2.80 -14.58 -3.93
C ILE A 155 1.61 -14.36 -4.88
N LYS A 156 0.53 -13.79 -4.36
CA LYS A 156 -0.63 -13.41 -5.16
C LYS A 156 -0.28 -12.25 -6.11
N VAL A 157 -0.47 -12.51 -7.40
CA VAL A 157 -0.19 -11.57 -8.48
C VAL A 157 -1.36 -11.41 -9.45
N GLN A 158 -1.33 -10.33 -10.22
CA GLN A 158 -2.15 -10.17 -11.41
C GLN A 158 -1.33 -10.62 -12.63
N GLU A 159 -1.68 -11.77 -13.19
CA GLU A 159 -1.07 -12.30 -14.42
C GLU A 159 -2.03 -12.13 -15.60
N LYS A 160 -1.52 -11.68 -16.75
CA LYS A 160 -2.25 -11.69 -18.03
C LYS A 160 -1.33 -12.20 -19.12
N LYS A 161 -1.77 -13.21 -19.89
CA LYS A 161 -0.98 -13.81 -20.98
C LYS A 161 0.45 -14.20 -20.54
N HIS A 162 0.57 -14.82 -19.38
CA HIS A 162 1.85 -15.24 -18.79
C HIS A 162 2.82 -14.11 -18.42
N ILE A 163 2.33 -12.87 -18.34
CA ILE A 163 3.08 -11.72 -17.84
C ILE A 163 2.50 -11.31 -16.49
N ILE A 164 3.37 -11.26 -15.49
CA ILE A 164 3.03 -10.75 -14.16
C ILE A 164 3.08 -9.22 -14.21
N TYR A 165 1.96 -8.56 -13.91
CA TYR A 165 1.87 -7.10 -13.85
C TYR A 165 2.09 -6.60 -12.43
N ASN A 166 1.21 -6.99 -11.51
CA ASN A 166 1.13 -6.37 -10.19
C ASN A 166 1.12 -7.42 -9.07
N ILE A 167 1.68 -7.05 -7.92
CA ILE A 167 1.45 -7.73 -6.65
C ILE A 167 0.05 -7.35 -6.17
N ARG A 168 -0.75 -8.35 -5.79
CA ARG A 168 -2.16 -8.16 -5.43
C ARG A 168 -2.39 -8.46 -3.95
N PRO A 169 -3.26 -7.68 -3.28
CA PRO A 169 -3.57 -7.93 -1.89
C PRO A 169 -4.38 -9.22 -1.71
N SER A 170 -4.12 -9.90 -0.60
CA SER A 170 -4.98 -10.89 0.03
C SER A 170 -6.20 -10.19 0.65
N VAL A 171 -7.22 -10.95 1.04
CA VAL A 171 -8.33 -10.40 1.84
C VAL A 171 -7.93 -10.50 3.32
N TRP A 172 -6.97 -9.67 3.73
CA TRP A 172 -6.25 -9.80 5.02
C TRP A 172 -7.18 -9.76 6.24
N TYR A 173 -8.28 -9.02 6.13
CA TYR A 173 -9.28 -8.88 7.18
C TYR A 173 -10.27 -10.06 7.28
N SER A 174 -10.17 -11.08 6.41
CA SER A 174 -11.09 -12.22 6.41
C SER A 174 -10.52 -13.43 7.14
N GLU A 175 -11.21 -13.84 8.21
CA GLU A 175 -10.92 -15.09 8.91
C GLU A 175 -11.18 -16.34 8.06
N ARG A 176 -12.00 -16.22 7.01
CA ARG A 176 -12.37 -17.35 6.13
C ARG A 176 -11.46 -17.50 4.91
N ALA A 177 -10.51 -16.59 4.71
CA ALA A 177 -9.60 -16.64 3.57
C ALA A 177 -8.76 -17.94 3.60
N ARG A 178 -8.78 -18.69 2.48
CA ARG A 178 -7.98 -19.92 2.31
C ARG A 178 -6.49 -19.65 2.42
N PHE A 179 -6.03 -18.58 1.77
CA PHE A 179 -4.64 -18.13 1.83
C PHE A 179 -4.59 -16.93 2.77
N LYS A 180 -3.83 -17.07 3.85
CA LYS A 180 -3.62 -16.00 4.83
C LYS A 180 -2.47 -15.09 4.39
N PRO A 181 -2.46 -13.83 4.83
CA PRO A 181 -1.31 -12.97 4.59
C PRO A 181 -0.03 -13.54 5.21
N PHE A 182 1.11 -13.07 4.74
CA PHE A 182 2.39 -13.42 5.36
C PHE A 182 2.48 -12.81 6.76
N SER A 183 3.15 -13.53 7.66
CA SER A 183 3.32 -13.09 9.05
C SER A 183 4.55 -12.20 9.20
N THR A 184 5.54 -12.37 8.33
CA THR A 184 6.82 -11.64 8.41
C THR A 184 7.29 -11.15 7.05
N LYS A 185 8.21 -10.19 7.06
CA LYS A 185 8.88 -9.68 5.86
C LYS A 185 9.73 -10.74 5.17
N GLU A 186 10.30 -11.67 5.92
CA GLU A 186 11.14 -12.76 5.41
C GLU A 186 10.30 -13.74 4.60
N GLU A 187 9.12 -14.12 5.09
CA GLU A 187 8.17 -14.94 4.32
C GLU A 187 7.78 -14.28 2.99
N PHE A 188 7.53 -12.96 3.03
CA PHE A 188 7.23 -12.18 1.83
C PHE A 188 8.40 -12.12 0.85
N LEU A 189 9.63 -11.89 1.34
CA LEU A 189 10.84 -11.86 0.51
C LEU A 189 11.14 -13.23 -0.10
N SER A 190 10.97 -14.30 0.67
CA SER A 190 11.09 -15.68 0.19
C SER A 190 10.06 -15.93 -0.92
N ALA A 191 8.80 -15.57 -0.71
CA ALA A 191 7.75 -15.70 -1.73
C ALA A 191 8.01 -14.86 -2.99
N LEU A 192 8.53 -13.63 -2.87
CA LEU A 192 8.94 -12.84 -4.03
C LEU A 192 10.07 -13.53 -4.80
N ASN A 193 11.10 -14.00 -4.11
CA ASN A 193 12.23 -14.68 -4.72
C ASN A 193 11.79 -15.96 -5.47
N GLU A 194 10.97 -16.79 -4.84
CA GLU A 194 10.45 -18.00 -5.45
C GLU A 194 9.52 -17.70 -6.63
N THR A 195 8.71 -16.65 -6.54
CA THR A 195 7.90 -16.18 -7.68
C THR A 195 8.79 -15.76 -8.84
N ARG A 196 9.90 -15.05 -8.59
CA ARG A 196 10.87 -14.68 -9.63
C ARG A 196 11.58 -15.88 -10.24
N TYR A 197 11.81 -16.95 -9.49
CA TYR A 197 12.33 -18.21 -10.03
C TYR A 197 11.33 -18.95 -10.91
N GLN A 198 10.04 -18.92 -10.55
CA GLN A 198 8.96 -19.54 -11.33
C GLN A 198 8.61 -18.74 -12.59
N TYR A 199 8.76 -17.41 -12.54
CA TYR A 199 8.41 -16.50 -13.62
C TYR A 199 9.49 -16.48 -14.72
N PRO A 200 9.21 -16.97 -15.95
CA PRO A 200 10.22 -17.13 -17.00
C PRO A 200 11.04 -15.87 -17.32
N PRO A 201 10.46 -14.66 -17.39
CA PRO A 201 11.21 -13.42 -17.65
C PRO A 201 12.28 -13.10 -16.61
N THR A 202 12.10 -13.50 -15.34
CA THR A 202 13.06 -13.20 -14.26
C THR A 202 13.95 -14.37 -13.88
N ARG A 203 13.57 -15.61 -14.25
CA ARG A 203 14.24 -16.84 -13.81
C ARG A 203 15.76 -16.85 -14.03
N HIS A 204 16.22 -16.46 -15.21
CA HIS A 204 17.64 -16.51 -15.58
C HIS A 204 18.50 -15.46 -14.87
N VAL A 205 17.89 -14.38 -14.37
CA VAL A 205 18.58 -13.27 -13.68
C VAL A 205 18.38 -13.30 -12.16
N ASN A 206 17.69 -14.33 -11.62
CA ASN A 206 17.29 -14.35 -10.22
C ASN A 206 18.38 -14.84 -9.24
N GLY A 207 19.47 -15.42 -9.73
CA GLY A 207 20.43 -16.18 -8.91
C GLY A 207 20.99 -15.46 -7.67
N HIS A 208 21.16 -14.13 -7.74
CA HIS A 208 21.66 -13.32 -6.62
C HIS A 208 20.66 -12.26 -6.14
N TRP A 209 19.41 -12.30 -6.62
CA TRP A 209 18.44 -11.24 -6.35
C TRP A 209 18.19 -11.08 -4.84
N LEU A 210 17.81 -12.16 -4.15
CA LEU A 210 17.52 -12.10 -2.72
C LEU A 210 18.74 -11.66 -1.92
N GLN A 211 19.91 -12.25 -2.17
CA GLN A 211 21.15 -11.88 -1.48
C GLN A 211 21.47 -10.38 -1.62
N ASN A 212 21.29 -9.82 -2.82
CA ASN A 212 21.51 -8.39 -3.06
C ASN A 212 20.49 -7.51 -2.34
N VAL A 213 19.21 -7.93 -2.28
CA VAL A 213 18.17 -7.24 -1.51
C VAL A 213 18.51 -7.24 -0.02
N LEU A 214 18.89 -8.40 0.54
CA LEU A 214 19.24 -8.52 1.96
C LEU A 214 20.45 -7.68 2.33
N LYS A 215 21.49 -7.70 1.50
CA LYS A 215 22.67 -6.84 1.67
C LYS A 215 22.30 -5.36 1.62
N ASN A 216 21.54 -4.94 0.61
CA ASN A 216 21.09 -3.54 0.49
C ASN A 216 20.23 -3.12 1.69
N TYR A 217 19.40 -4.03 2.21
CA TYR A 217 18.58 -3.78 3.39
C TYR A 217 19.43 -3.56 4.63
N GLU A 218 20.40 -4.44 4.89
CA GLU A 218 21.32 -4.31 6.02
C GLU A 218 22.17 -3.05 5.92
N GLU A 219 22.67 -2.70 4.74
CA GLU A 219 23.42 -1.45 4.49
C GLU A 219 22.60 -0.19 4.82
N HIS A 220 21.28 -0.23 4.61
CA HIS A 220 20.39 0.91 4.82
C HIS A 220 19.82 1.00 6.24
N THR A 221 19.59 -0.14 6.88
CA THR A 221 18.84 -0.21 8.15
C THR A 221 19.70 -0.63 9.33
N GLY A 222 20.87 -1.23 9.07
CA GLY A 222 21.70 -1.90 10.08
C GLY A 222 21.10 -3.22 10.59
N ILE A 223 20.00 -3.70 10.02
CA ILE A 223 19.32 -4.93 10.42
C ILE A 223 19.59 -6.02 9.40
N SER A 224 20.14 -7.14 9.85
CA SER A 224 20.28 -8.34 9.02
C SER A 224 19.01 -9.17 9.09
N LEU A 225 18.55 -9.67 7.94
CA LEU A 225 17.36 -10.54 7.84
C LEU A 225 17.80 -11.96 7.46
N ASP A 226 17.21 -12.96 8.11
CA ASP A 226 17.43 -14.38 7.81
C ASP A 226 16.23 -14.93 7.03
N VAL A 227 16.35 -14.97 5.69
CA VAL A 227 15.31 -15.46 4.79
C VAL A 227 15.61 -16.91 4.41
N LYS A 228 14.69 -17.81 4.74
CA LYS A 228 14.75 -19.25 4.44
C LYS A 228 14.16 -19.60 3.08
#